data_AF-A0A2T3QP88-F1
#
_entry.id   AF-A0A2T3QP88-F1
#
_cell.length_a   1.000
_cell.length_b   1.000
_cell.length_c   1.000
_cell.angle_alpha   90.00
_cell.angle_beta   90.00
_cell.angle_gamma   90.00
#
_symmetry.space_group_name_H-M   'P 1'
#
loop_
_entity.id
_entity.type
_entity.pdbx_description
1 polymer ?
#
loop_
_entity_poly.entity_id
_entity_poly.type
_entity_poly.pdbx_seq_one_letter_code
_entity_poly.pdbx_strand_id
1 'polypeptide(L)'
;MKIVLLDCDCVKADGYTFANEGQGAIKYIAVANHSAKLPKNPTGKPLGKVAPVFKNSSDFMLLYLLTKLLMRSKKLKGDNQHKIAIVTRDKALIEAIQMVAQRNNAQCYNYPRVRSLEADFYAR
;
A
#
# COMPACT_ATOMS: atom_id res chain seq x y z
N MET A 1 11.21 6.36 -4.80
CA MET A 1 9.77 6.59 -4.56
C MET A 1 9.30 5.70 -3.40
N LYS A 2 8.48 6.22 -2.48
CA LYS A 2 7.85 5.45 -1.40
C LYS A 2 6.49 4.92 -1.87
N ILE A 3 6.17 3.66 -1.58
CA ILE A 3 4.89 3.02 -1.89
C ILE A 3 4.32 2.51 -0.56
N VAL A 4 3.09 2.91 -0.24
CA VAL A 4 2.37 2.45 0.96
C VAL A 4 1.21 1.59 0.50
N LEU A 5 1.19 0.34 0.94
CA LEU A 5 0.16 -0.64 0.68
C LEU A 5 -0.69 -0.80 1.94
N LEU A 6 -2.01 -0.73 1.80
CA LEU A 6 -2.95 -0.83 2.92
C LEU A 6 -3.96 -1.94 2.65
N ASP A 7 -3.88 -3.00 3.46
CA ASP A 7 -4.90 -4.04 3.55
C ASP A 7 -5.97 -3.60 4.55
N CYS A 8 -6.97 -2.89 4.05
CA CYS A 8 -7.98 -2.24 4.88
C CYS A 8 -9.04 -3.22 5.42
N ASP A 9 -8.99 -4.50 5.04
CA ASP A 9 -9.81 -5.53 5.65
C ASP A 9 -9.13 -6.13 6.89
N CYS A 10 -7.79 -6.23 6.87
CA CYS A 10 -7.02 -6.73 8.00
C CYS A 10 -6.67 -5.64 9.03
N VAL A 11 -6.59 -4.37 8.62
CA VAL A 11 -6.32 -3.23 9.51
C VAL A 11 -7.38 -2.12 9.41
N LYS A 12 -7.61 -1.40 10.51
CA LYS A 12 -8.51 -0.24 10.53
C LYS A 12 -7.82 0.98 9.91
N ALA A 13 -8.35 1.46 8.79
CA ALA A 13 -7.84 2.62 8.04
C ALA A 13 -8.90 3.71 7.78
N ASP A 14 -10.17 3.43 8.06
CA ASP A 14 -11.37 4.26 7.83
C ASP A 14 -11.37 5.64 8.54
N GLY A 15 -10.59 5.76 9.63
CA GLY A 15 -10.40 7.00 10.36
C GLY A 15 -9.19 7.84 9.95
N TYR A 16 -8.40 7.41 8.95
CA TYR A 16 -7.18 8.11 8.54
C TYR A 16 -7.42 8.96 7.29
N THR A 17 -6.91 10.19 7.35
CA THR A 17 -6.87 11.10 6.20
C THR A 17 -5.43 11.25 5.73
N PHE A 18 -5.10 10.67 4.58
CA PHE A 18 -3.75 10.81 4.01
C PHE A 18 -3.68 12.07 3.15
N ALA A 19 -3.04 13.12 3.67
CA ALA A 19 -2.97 14.42 3.01
C ALA A 19 -2.04 14.47 1.79
N ASN A 20 -1.16 13.49 1.62
CA ASN A 20 -0.08 13.51 0.64
C ASN A 20 -0.39 12.74 -0.66
N GLU A 21 -1.66 12.57 -1.03
CA GLU A 21 -2.00 12.00 -2.34
C GLU A 21 -1.55 12.97 -3.46
N GLY A 22 -0.41 12.67 -4.10
CA GLY A 22 0.04 13.41 -5.29
C GLY A 22 1.31 14.25 -5.15
N GLN A 23 1.92 14.37 -3.96
CA GLN A 23 3.20 15.09 -3.79
C GLN A 23 4.44 14.38 -4.38
N GLY A 24 4.26 13.43 -5.32
CA GLY A 24 5.33 12.74 -6.06
C GLY A 24 6.20 11.77 -5.25
N ALA A 25 6.38 11.99 -3.95
CA ALA A 25 7.28 11.23 -3.10
C ALA A 25 6.66 9.91 -2.59
N ILE A 26 5.32 9.86 -2.41
CA ILE A 26 4.60 8.75 -1.77
C ILE A 26 3.39 8.35 -2.60
N LYS A 27 3.28 7.07 -2.91
CA LYS A 27 2.13 6.47 -3.59
C LYS A 27 1.37 5.55 -2.63
N TYR A 28 0.11 5.86 -2.36
CA TYR A 28 -0.77 4.99 -1.59
C TYR A 28 -1.51 4.02 -2.52
N ILE A 29 -1.59 2.76 -2.10
CA ILE A 29 -2.41 1.71 -2.69
C ILE A 29 -3.19 1.08 -1.54
N ALA A 30 -4.42 1.53 -1.35
CA ALA A 30 -5.33 0.95 -0.36
C ALA A 30 -6.36 0.07 -1.04
N VAL A 31 -6.63 -1.09 -0.45
CA VAL A 31 -7.64 -2.02 -0.92
C VAL A 31 -8.51 -2.49 0.23
N ALA A 32 -9.81 -2.58 -0.02
CA ALA A 32 -10.80 -3.15 0.89
C ALA A 32 -11.88 -3.91 0.10
N ASN A 33 -12.59 -4.83 0.73
CA ASN A 33 -13.82 -5.42 0.20
C ASN A 33 -15.03 -4.49 0.31
N HIS A 34 -14.93 -3.42 1.11
CA HIS A 34 -16.00 -2.44 1.28
C HIS A 34 -15.45 -1.01 1.34
N SER A 35 -16.08 -0.07 0.63
CA SER A 35 -15.60 1.32 0.52
C SER A 35 -15.49 2.04 1.88
N ALA A 36 -16.38 1.73 2.81
CA ALA A 36 -16.37 2.29 4.17
C ALA A 36 -15.10 1.98 4.98
N LYS A 37 -14.34 0.94 4.61
CA LYS A 37 -13.09 0.58 5.29
C LYS A 37 -11.87 1.32 4.73
N LEU A 38 -12.00 1.96 3.57
CA LEU A 38 -10.91 2.70 2.96
C LEU A 38 -10.62 3.98 3.75
N PRO A 39 -9.34 4.41 3.82
CA PRO A 39 -9.01 5.73 4.31
C PRO A 39 -9.60 6.81 3.40
N LYS A 40 -9.55 8.07 3.85
CA LYS A 40 -10.03 9.21 3.08
C LYS A 40 -8.88 10.09 2.60
N ASN A 41 -9.11 10.81 1.51
CA ASN A 41 -8.26 11.94 1.12
C ASN A 41 -8.75 13.23 1.81
N PRO A 42 -8.03 14.38 1.70
CA PRO A 42 -8.42 15.64 2.33
C PRO A 42 -9.81 16.15 1.94
N THR A 43 -10.32 15.75 0.77
CA THR A 43 -11.68 16.09 0.31
C THR A 43 -12.77 15.17 0.88
N GLY A 44 -12.40 14.24 1.77
CA GLY A 44 -13.32 13.29 2.40
C GLY A 44 -13.70 12.09 1.53
N LYS A 45 -13.16 11.96 0.31
CA LYS A 45 -13.45 10.84 -0.59
C LYS A 45 -12.63 9.61 -0.22
N PRO A 46 -13.17 8.39 -0.38
CA PRO A 46 -12.41 7.16 -0.18
C PRO A 46 -11.16 7.11 -1.08
N LEU A 47 -10.03 6.83 -0.47
CA LEU A 47 -8.73 6.66 -1.11
C LEU A 47 -8.45 5.17 -1.26
N GLY A 48 -8.42 4.65 -2.50
CA GLY A 48 -8.08 3.26 -2.78
C GLY A 48 -8.98 2.58 -3.81
N LYS A 49 -9.01 1.25 -3.77
CA LYS A 49 -9.82 0.39 -4.64
C LYS A 49 -10.66 -0.56 -3.80
N VAL A 50 -11.89 -0.79 -4.25
CA VAL A 50 -12.75 -1.84 -3.67
C VAL A 50 -12.52 -3.13 -4.46
N ALA A 51 -12.19 -4.21 -3.77
CA ALA A 51 -12.07 -5.55 -4.35
C ALA A 51 -13.44 -6.27 -4.31
N PRO A 52 -13.76 -7.14 -5.28
CA PRO A 52 -14.97 -7.97 -5.23
C PRO A 52 -15.00 -8.84 -3.98
N VAL A 53 -16.17 -9.22 -3.48
CA VAL A 53 -16.28 -9.98 -2.22
C VAL A 53 -16.09 -11.47 -2.48
N PHE A 54 -14.84 -11.95 -2.39
CA PHE A 54 -14.51 -13.37 -2.33
C PHE A 54 -13.20 -13.55 -1.54
N LYS A 55 -12.89 -14.79 -1.16
CA LYS A 55 -11.73 -15.10 -0.33
C LYS A 55 -10.42 -14.58 -0.98
N ASN A 56 -9.64 -13.83 -0.21
CA ASN A 56 -8.34 -13.25 -0.58
C ASN A 56 -8.36 -12.27 -1.78
N SER A 57 -9.53 -11.75 -2.16
CA SER A 57 -9.64 -10.84 -3.31
C SER A 57 -8.92 -9.51 -3.11
N SER A 58 -8.90 -8.99 -1.88
CA SER A 58 -8.16 -7.80 -1.48
C SER A 58 -6.65 -8.00 -1.67
N ASP A 59 -6.13 -9.15 -1.26
CA ASP A 59 -4.72 -9.54 -1.38
C ASP A 59 -4.28 -9.61 -2.84
N PHE A 60 -5.08 -10.29 -3.69
CA PHE A 60 -4.81 -10.38 -5.12
C PHE A 60 -4.82 -9.00 -5.79
N MET A 61 -5.76 -8.14 -5.43
CA MET A 61 -5.84 -6.78 -5.95
C MET A 61 -4.64 -5.94 -5.49
N LEU A 62 -4.19 -6.05 -4.23
CA LEU A 62 -2.99 -5.38 -3.73
C LEU A 62 -1.75 -5.80 -4.51
N LEU A 63 -1.54 -7.10 -4.68
CA LEU A 63 -0.42 -7.66 -5.44
C LEU A 63 -0.45 -7.20 -6.90
N TYR A 64 -1.61 -7.23 -7.54
CA TYR A 64 -1.80 -6.76 -8.91
C TYR A 64 -1.44 -5.28 -9.06
N LEU A 65 -1.93 -4.42 -8.16
CA LEU A 65 -1.69 -2.98 -8.22
C LEU A 65 -0.21 -2.64 -7.96
N LEU A 66 0.43 -3.31 -6.99
CA LEU A 66 1.86 -3.15 -6.72
C LEU A 66 2.71 -3.55 -7.93
N THR A 67 2.51 -4.76 -8.45
CA THR A 67 3.31 -5.30 -9.57
C THR A 67 3.15 -4.44 -10.82
N LYS A 68 1.92 -4.03 -11.15
CA LYS A 68 1.63 -3.10 -12.24
C LYS A 68 2.36 -1.77 -12.10
N LEU A 69 2.44 -1.21 -10.88
CA LEU A 69 3.16 0.02 -10.61
C LEU A 69 4.67 -0.16 -10.84
N LEU A 70 5.27 -1.19 -10.23
CA LEU A 70 6.71 -1.47 -10.34
C LEU A 70 7.15 -1.72 -11.79
N MET A 71 6.35 -2.45 -12.57
CA MET A 71 6.63 -2.69 -14.00
C MET A 71 6.65 -1.40 -14.83
N ARG A 72 5.79 -0.42 -14.51
CA ARG A 72 5.79 0.89 -15.18
C ARG A 72 7.02 1.71 -14.79
N SER A 73 7.43 1.65 -13.53
CA SER A 73 8.59 2.38 -13.02
C SER A 73 9.92 1.88 -13.58
N LYS A 74 10.08 0.56 -13.81
CA LYS A 74 11.29 -0.01 -14.45
C LYS A 74 11.62 0.60 -15.83
N LYS A 75 10.62 1.11 -16.55
CA LYS A 75 10.81 1.71 -17.88
C LYS A 75 11.36 3.15 -17.85
N LEU A 76 11.45 3.79 -16.69
CA LEU A 76 11.63 5.25 -16.56
C LEU A 76 13.00 5.72 -16.00
N LYS A 77 14.08 4.93 -16.20
CA LYS A 77 15.50 5.20 -15.83
C LYS A 77 15.94 4.77 -14.42
N GLY A 78 17.16 4.22 -14.37
CA GLY A 78 18.18 4.33 -13.33
C GLY A 78 17.75 4.19 -11.87
N ASP A 79 17.84 2.95 -11.37
CA ASP A 79 18.19 2.57 -9.99
C ASP A 79 17.59 3.33 -8.79
N ASN A 80 16.37 3.85 -8.92
CA ASN A 80 15.64 4.34 -7.75
C ASN A 80 15.03 3.16 -7.00
N GLN A 81 15.77 2.61 -6.04
CA GLN A 81 15.30 1.58 -5.11
C GLN A 81 13.98 2.04 -4.48
N HIS A 82 12.88 1.37 -4.82
CA HIS A 82 11.57 1.68 -4.23
C HIS A 82 11.59 1.30 -2.74
N LYS A 83 10.94 2.10 -1.91
CA LYS A 83 10.66 1.73 -0.51
C LYS A 83 9.19 1.38 -0.39
N ILE A 84 8.89 0.12 -0.18
CA ILE A 84 7.54 -0.41 -0.04
C ILE A 84 7.25 -0.60 1.44
N ALA A 85 6.16 -0.03 1.92
CA ALA A 85 5.61 -0.27 3.24
C ALA A 85 4.27 -0.98 3.08
N ILE A 86 4.13 -2.17 3.66
CA ILE A 86 2.84 -2.88 3.75
C ILE A 86 2.28 -2.72 5.15
N VAL A 87 0.99 -2.36 5.23
CA VAL A 87 0.24 -2.31 6.48
C VAL A 87 -0.78 -3.42 6.47
N THR A 88 -0.46 -4.52 7.14
CA THR A 88 -1.33 -5.69 7.30
C THR A 88 -0.87 -6.51 8.51
N ARG A 89 -1.72 -7.43 8.97
CA ARG A 89 -1.36 -8.51 9.91
C ARG A 89 -1.34 -9.88 9.23
N ASP A 90 -1.66 -9.95 7.93
CA ASP A 90 -1.64 -11.19 7.17
C ASP A 90 -0.21 -11.58 6.81
N LYS A 91 0.25 -12.72 7.35
CA LYS A 91 1.61 -13.23 7.14
C LYS A 91 1.86 -13.65 5.69
N ALA A 92 0.89 -14.29 5.03
CA ALA A 92 1.03 -14.74 3.67
C ALA A 92 1.13 -13.56 2.70
N LEU A 93 0.34 -12.51 2.93
CA LEU A 93 0.44 -11.26 2.17
C LEU A 93 1.79 -10.57 2.40
N ILE A 94 2.29 -10.52 3.64
CA ILE A 94 3.62 -9.95 3.94
C ILE A 94 4.71 -10.67 3.13
N GLU A 95 4.74 -12.00 3.18
CA GLU A 95 5.72 -12.81 2.44
C GLU A 95 5.61 -12.60 0.92
N ALA A 96 4.39 -12.56 0.39
CA ALA A 96 4.16 -12.32 -1.04
C ALA A 96 4.67 -10.93 -1.47
N ILE A 97 4.43 -9.89 -0.68
CA ILE A 97 4.91 -8.54 -0.96
C ILE A 97 6.43 -8.45 -0.85
N GLN A 98 7.04 -9.10 0.15
CA GLN A 98 8.49 -9.18 0.28
C GLN A 98 9.14 -9.87 -0.93
N MET A 99 8.57 -10.98 -1.38
CA MET A 99 9.01 -11.67 -2.60
C MET A 99 8.94 -10.75 -3.83
N VAL A 100 7.84 -10.02 -4.01
CA VAL A 100 7.69 -9.05 -5.12
C VAL A 100 8.72 -7.91 -4.99
N ALA A 101 8.95 -7.39 -3.79
CA ALA A 101 9.92 -6.33 -3.54
C ALA A 101 11.35 -6.77 -3.89
N GLN A 102 11.77 -7.95 -3.44
CA GLN A 102 13.09 -8.53 -3.74
C GLN A 102 13.32 -8.68 -5.25
N ARG A 103 12.34 -9.23 -5.98
CA ARG A 103 12.39 -9.36 -7.45
C ARG A 103 12.46 -8.03 -8.20
N ASN A 104 12.15 -6.92 -7.53
CA ASN A 104 12.16 -5.58 -8.10
C ASN A 104 13.24 -4.69 -7.48
N ASN A 105 14.22 -5.26 -6.76
CA ASN A 105 15.25 -4.51 -6.03
C ASN A 105 14.64 -3.37 -5.20
N ALA A 106 13.63 -3.68 -4.39
CA ALA A 106 12.95 -2.72 -3.53
C ALA A 106 13.11 -3.11 -2.06
N GLN A 107 13.25 -2.11 -1.19
CA GLN A 107 13.20 -2.31 0.25
C GLN A 107 11.75 -2.51 0.68
N CYS A 108 11.49 -3.45 1.58
CA CYS A 108 10.15 -3.76 2.07
C CYS A 108 10.10 -3.67 3.59
N TYR A 109 9.12 -2.94 4.10
CA TYR A 109 8.86 -2.74 5.52
C TYR A 109 7.43 -3.17 5.82
N ASN A 110 7.21 -3.82 6.96
CA ASN A 110 5.89 -4.27 7.40
C ASN A 110 5.47 -3.52 8.66
N TYR A 111 4.21 -3.10 8.70
CA TYR A 111 3.61 -2.43 9.84
C TYR A 111 2.28 -3.11 10.19
N PRO A 112 2.06 -3.53 11.45
CA PRO A 112 0.81 -4.19 11.83
C PRO A 112 -0.38 -3.23 11.91
N ARG A 113 -0.13 -1.90 11.90
CA ARG A 113 -1.13 -0.84 12.08
C ARG A 113 -0.69 0.44 11.37
N VAL A 114 -1.66 1.25 10.94
CA VAL A 114 -1.40 2.55 10.28
C VAL A 114 -0.60 3.50 11.17
N ARG A 115 -0.93 3.62 12.46
CA ARG A 115 -0.12 4.42 13.42
C ARG A 115 1.35 4.02 13.49
N SER A 116 1.66 2.73 13.36
CA SER A 116 3.05 2.26 13.37
C SER A 116 3.80 2.69 12.13
N LEU A 117 3.13 2.72 10.97
CA LEU A 117 3.67 3.32 9.75
C LEU A 117 3.92 4.82 9.97
N GLU A 118 3.00 5.55 10.57
CA GLU A 118 3.15 7.00 10.70
C GLU A 118 4.36 7.40 11.54
N ALA A 119 4.57 6.70 12.66
CA ALA A 119 5.68 6.94 13.58
C ALA A 119 7.07 6.73 12.93
N ASP A 120 7.21 5.77 12.03
CA ASP A 120 8.51 5.42 11.42
C ASP A 120 8.69 6.06 10.03
N PHE A 121 7.60 6.16 9.26
CA PHE A 121 7.66 6.48 7.84
C PHE A 121 7.49 7.98 7.52
N TYR A 122 6.88 8.73 8.44
CA TYR A 122 6.66 10.18 8.35
C TYR A 122 7.37 11.01 9.43
N ALA A 123 8.02 10.41 10.42
CA ALA A 123 8.87 11.14 11.36
C ALA A 123 10.11 11.70 10.64
N ARG A 124 9.97 12.89 10.06
CA ARG A 124 11.03 13.81 9.64
C ARG A 124 10.54 15.23 9.82
#